data_AF-A0A858R3Q3-F1
#
_entry.id   AF-A0A858R3Q3-F1
#
_cell.length_a   1.000
_cell.length_b   1.000
_cell.length_c   1.000
_cell.angle_alpha   90.00
_cell.angle_beta   90.00
_cell.angle_gamma   90.00
#
_symmetry.space_group_name_H-M   'P 1'
#
loop_
_entity.id
_entity.type
_entity.pdbx_description
1 polymer ?
#
loop_
_entity_poly.entity_id
_entity_poly.type
_entity_poly.pdbx_seq_one_letter_code
_entity_poly.pdbx_strand_id
1 'polypeptide(L)'
;MKKHVKLIAGVLGATFLATAAQAAGVTFKDPTGDDNGPGTYTYPTDAAYLKGAFDLTELKVEPSGSDLNVAVTVAGALNDPWGMGGGFATQMVFVFINTGTGKYKDGIPGLNVQLNPGWDKVVVLSPQKKARVEAEVGNSAAPMKADILVPTRTKGSGKTISGSVKAADVGSGDPATWSYQVVMQSNEGFPAKGDLLMRRVNEFEGQHRFGGGNDGMCDPHVMDILAGSGKGGADEVQAQQTALKAFECGPEGEAKKLAVLPMVKQ
;
A
#
# COMPACT_ATOMS: atom_id res chain seq x y z
N MET A 1 -41.95 73.72 16.89
CA MET A 1 -41.76 72.69 15.85
C MET A 1 -40.27 72.36 15.72
N LYS A 2 -39.81 71.26 16.30
CA LYS A 2 -38.46 70.70 16.03
C LYS A 2 -38.64 69.20 15.81
N LYS A 3 -38.46 68.74 14.56
CA LYS A 3 -38.51 67.31 14.20
C LYS A 3 -37.11 66.74 14.39
N HIS A 4 -36.97 65.74 15.26
CA HIS A 4 -35.77 64.93 15.37
C HIS A 4 -35.82 63.80 14.33
N VAL A 5 -34.89 63.82 13.38
CA VAL A 5 -34.64 62.70 12.46
C VAL A 5 -33.62 61.79 13.13
N LYS A 6 -34.00 60.53 13.42
CA LYS A 6 -33.06 59.49 13.83
C LYS A 6 -32.58 58.77 12.57
N LEU A 7 -31.28 58.88 12.28
CA LEU A 7 -30.59 58.05 11.30
C LEU A 7 -30.32 56.68 11.94
N ILE A 8 -30.86 55.61 11.36
CA ILE A 8 -30.50 54.23 11.71
C ILE A 8 -29.46 53.79 10.68
N ALA A 9 -28.21 53.66 11.10
CA ALA A 9 -27.15 53.04 10.30
C ALA A 9 -27.28 51.52 10.41
N GLY A 10 -27.72 50.87 9.32
CA GLY A 10 -27.73 49.42 9.21
C GLY A 10 -26.34 48.90 8.83
N VAL A 11 -25.75 48.08 9.69
CA VAL A 11 -24.54 47.31 9.37
C VAL A 11 -24.98 46.04 8.65
N LEU A 12 -24.74 45.95 7.33
CA LEU A 12 -24.87 44.71 6.58
C LEU A 12 -23.64 43.85 6.85
N GLY A 13 -23.77 42.83 7.70
CA GLY A 13 -22.77 41.78 7.87
C GLY A 13 -22.90 40.75 6.75
N ALA A 14 -22.01 40.78 5.76
CA ALA A 14 -21.91 39.72 4.77
C ALA A 14 -21.25 38.48 5.41
N THR A 15 -22.04 37.45 5.66
CA THR A 15 -21.54 36.14 6.07
C THR A 15 -21.01 35.41 4.84
N PHE A 16 -19.70 35.32 4.72
CA PHE A 16 -19.07 34.42 3.74
C PHE A 16 -19.25 32.99 4.22
N LEU A 17 -20.18 32.25 3.62
CA LEU A 17 -20.23 30.80 3.73
C LEU A 17 -19.06 30.24 2.92
N ALA A 18 -17.97 29.91 3.60
CA ALA A 18 -16.91 29.10 3.00
C ALA A 18 -17.46 27.69 2.75
N THR A 19 -17.77 27.38 1.50
CA THR A 19 -18.00 25.99 1.08
C THR A 19 -16.68 25.26 1.22
N ALA A 20 -16.57 24.39 2.23
CA ALA A 20 -15.43 23.47 2.34
C ALA A 20 -15.41 22.61 1.07
N ALA A 21 -14.37 22.78 0.24
CA ALA A 21 -14.13 21.90 -0.89
C ALA A 21 -14.00 20.47 -0.34
N GLN A 22 -14.80 19.55 -0.88
CA GLN A 22 -14.68 18.14 -0.54
C GLN A 22 -13.29 17.68 -1.04
N ALA A 23 -12.47 17.11 -0.15
CA ALA A 23 -11.16 16.59 -0.54
C ALA A 23 -11.33 15.58 -1.69
N ALA A 24 -10.48 15.66 -2.70
CA ALA A 24 -10.60 14.83 -3.89
C ALA A 24 -9.95 13.46 -3.64
N GLY A 25 -10.56 12.40 -4.17
CA GLY A 25 -9.90 11.10 -4.24
C GLY A 25 -8.80 11.09 -5.31
N VAL A 26 -7.91 10.11 -5.21
CA VAL A 26 -6.83 9.88 -6.18
C VAL A 26 -6.96 8.49 -6.80
N THR A 27 -6.46 8.35 -8.03
CA THR A 27 -6.37 7.07 -8.72
C THR A 27 -5.04 6.98 -9.44
N PHE A 28 -4.32 5.90 -9.21
CA PHE A 28 -3.10 5.52 -9.90
C PHE A 28 -3.37 4.26 -10.69
N LYS A 29 -2.71 4.15 -11.84
CA LYS A 29 -2.73 2.98 -12.70
C LYS A 29 -1.36 2.36 -12.72
N ASP A 30 -1.36 1.08 -13.04
CA ASP A 30 -0.17 0.26 -13.21
C ASP A 30 -0.39 -0.63 -14.44
N PRO A 31 0.65 -0.97 -15.22
CA PRO A 31 0.51 -1.86 -16.37
C PRO A 31 0.09 -3.27 -15.94
N THR A 32 0.09 -4.22 -16.87
CA THR A 32 -0.20 -5.62 -16.56
C THR A 32 0.95 -6.48 -17.02
N GLY A 33 1.19 -7.58 -16.32
CA GLY A 33 2.21 -8.57 -16.64
C GLY A 33 3.58 -8.26 -16.05
N ASP A 34 3.63 -7.48 -14.97
CA ASP A 34 4.85 -7.13 -14.25
C ASP A 34 4.84 -7.54 -12.76
N ASP A 35 3.97 -8.48 -12.39
CA ASP A 35 3.97 -9.21 -11.12
C ASP A 35 5.16 -10.16 -10.88
N ASN A 36 6.31 -9.87 -11.47
CA ASN A 36 7.55 -10.64 -11.39
C ASN A 36 8.68 -9.89 -10.66
N GLY A 37 8.32 -8.93 -9.80
CA GLY A 37 9.20 -8.20 -8.90
C GLY A 37 10.36 -7.50 -9.64
N PRO A 38 11.63 -7.82 -9.34
CA PRO A 38 12.78 -7.29 -10.09
C PRO A 38 12.82 -7.76 -11.56
N GLY A 39 11.87 -8.57 -12.03
CA GLY A 39 11.83 -9.15 -13.38
C GLY A 39 12.32 -10.59 -13.43
N THR A 40 12.61 -11.20 -12.28
CA THR A 40 13.12 -12.58 -12.16
C THR A 40 12.18 -13.47 -11.36
N TYR A 41 11.16 -12.93 -10.69
CA TYR A 41 10.35 -13.73 -9.79
C TYR A 41 9.40 -14.65 -10.53
N THR A 42 9.22 -15.84 -9.96
CA THR A 42 8.35 -16.87 -10.48
C THR A 42 7.31 -17.24 -9.43
N TYR A 43 6.08 -17.42 -9.88
CA TYR A 43 4.96 -17.80 -9.03
C TYR A 43 5.17 -19.16 -8.35
N PRO A 44 4.58 -19.38 -7.17
CA PRO A 44 4.47 -20.72 -6.59
C PRO A 44 3.70 -21.68 -7.49
N THR A 45 3.98 -22.97 -7.37
CA THR A 45 3.39 -23.99 -8.27
C THR A 45 1.99 -24.44 -7.88
N ASP A 46 1.51 -24.12 -6.67
CA ASP A 46 0.17 -24.49 -6.22
C ASP A 46 -0.93 -23.66 -6.89
N ALA A 47 -2.05 -24.30 -7.20
CA ALA A 47 -3.19 -23.67 -7.87
C ALA A 47 -3.89 -22.58 -7.02
N ALA A 48 -3.57 -22.48 -5.73
CA ALA A 48 -4.00 -21.36 -4.90
C ALA A 48 -3.50 -19.99 -5.44
N TYR A 49 -2.33 -19.95 -6.08
CA TYR A 49 -1.70 -18.72 -6.57
C TYR A 49 -2.06 -18.46 -8.02
N LEU A 50 -3.24 -17.87 -8.23
CA LEU A 50 -3.76 -17.60 -9.58
C LEU A 50 -2.86 -16.59 -10.32
N LYS A 51 -2.60 -16.86 -11.60
CA LYS A 51 -1.87 -15.94 -12.48
C LYS A 51 -2.50 -14.55 -12.47
N GLY A 52 -1.67 -13.51 -12.33
CA GLY A 52 -2.09 -12.11 -12.29
C GLY A 52 -2.74 -11.70 -10.96
N ALA A 53 -2.87 -12.59 -9.99
CA ALA A 53 -3.47 -12.24 -8.69
C ALA A 53 -2.55 -11.34 -7.85
N PHE A 54 -1.31 -11.12 -8.27
CA PHE A 54 -0.35 -10.19 -7.68
C PHE A 54 0.05 -9.05 -8.63
N ASP A 55 -0.60 -8.96 -9.80
CA ASP A 55 -0.35 -7.97 -10.86
C ASP A 55 -1.21 -6.75 -10.59
N LEU A 56 -0.61 -5.71 -10.01
CA LEU A 56 -1.29 -4.47 -9.68
C LEU A 56 -1.80 -3.82 -10.97
N THR A 57 -2.96 -3.17 -10.90
CA THR A 57 -3.48 -2.40 -12.05
C THR A 57 -4.08 -1.06 -11.64
N GLU A 58 -4.48 -0.94 -10.39
CA GLU A 58 -5.03 0.30 -9.87
C GLU A 58 -4.86 0.40 -8.35
N LEU A 59 -4.47 1.60 -7.89
CA LEU A 59 -4.74 2.07 -6.54
C LEU A 59 -5.80 3.17 -6.62
N LYS A 60 -6.83 3.06 -5.78
CA LYS A 60 -7.85 4.10 -5.60
C LYS A 60 -7.96 4.47 -4.12
N VAL A 61 -7.83 5.75 -3.82
CA VAL A 61 -7.94 6.30 -2.45
C VAL A 61 -8.96 7.41 -2.44
N GLU A 62 -10.06 7.22 -1.70
CA GLU A 62 -11.22 8.10 -1.74
C GLU A 62 -11.70 8.50 -0.34
N PRO A 63 -11.81 9.82 -0.05
CA PRO A 63 -12.55 10.29 1.11
C PRO A 63 -14.00 9.80 1.11
N SER A 64 -14.47 9.31 2.25
CA SER A 64 -15.83 8.83 2.44
C SER A 64 -16.32 9.18 3.85
N GLY A 65 -16.89 10.38 4.00
CA GLY A 65 -17.32 10.88 5.31
C GLY A 65 -16.13 11.10 6.24
N SER A 66 -16.06 10.35 7.35
CA SER A 66 -14.92 10.39 8.30
C SER A 66 -13.84 9.34 8.00
N ASP A 67 -14.05 8.53 6.97
CA ASP A 67 -13.17 7.45 6.58
C ASP A 67 -12.44 7.78 5.28
N LEU A 68 -11.32 7.08 5.07
CA LEU A 68 -10.59 7.01 3.82
C LEU A 68 -10.71 5.58 3.29
N ASN A 69 -11.36 5.43 2.14
CA ASN A 69 -11.46 4.15 1.46
C ASN A 69 -10.21 3.93 0.62
N VAL A 70 -9.58 2.77 0.79
CA VAL A 70 -8.40 2.35 0.03
C VAL A 70 -8.74 1.06 -0.70
N ALA A 71 -8.58 1.06 -2.02
CA ALA A 71 -8.86 -0.07 -2.87
C ALA A 71 -7.71 -0.32 -3.84
N VAL A 72 -7.30 -1.58 -3.96
CA VAL A 72 -6.26 -2.05 -4.86
C VAL A 72 -6.85 -3.10 -5.79
N THR A 73 -6.72 -2.90 -7.09
CA THR A 73 -7.20 -3.83 -8.12
C THR A 73 -6.02 -4.53 -8.77
N VAL A 74 -6.17 -5.84 -8.99
CA VAL A 74 -5.18 -6.66 -9.69
C VAL A 74 -5.69 -7.15 -11.05
N ALA A 75 -4.81 -7.63 -11.93
CA ALA A 75 -5.18 -8.10 -13.26
C ALA A 75 -5.89 -9.47 -13.23
N GLY A 76 -5.50 -10.33 -12.30
CA GLY A 76 -6.06 -11.67 -12.09
C GLY A 76 -7.30 -11.70 -11.21
N ALA A 77 -8.00 -12.83 -11.19
CA ALA A 77 -9.11 -13.03 -10.26
C ALA A 77 -8.60 -13.29 -8.84
N LEU A 78 -9.33 -12.83 -7.83
CA LEU A 78 -9.10 -13.21 -6.44
C LEU A 78 -9.82 -14.52 -6.12
N ASN A 79 -9.23 -15.33 -5.26
CA ASN A 79 -9.82 -16.54 -4.71
C ASN A 79 -9.50 -16.67 -3.21
N ASP A 80 -10.33 -17.43 -2.49
CA ASP A 80 -10.14 -17.69 -1.06
C ASP A 80 -9.98 -19.20 -0.79
N PRO A 81 -8.89 -19.82 -1.28
CA PRO A 81 -8.66 -21.26 -1.13
C PRO A 81 -8.45 -21.68 0.33
N TRP A 82 -8.13 -20.73 1.22
CA TRP A 82 -7.84 -20.99 2.64
C TRP A 82 -8.99 -20.61 3.57
N GLY A 83 -10.14 -20.17 3.03
CA GLY A 83 -11.33 -19.86 3.82
C GLY A 83 -11.13 -18.69 4.79
N MET A 84 -10.37 -17.67 4.39
CA MET A 84 -10.09 -16.47 5.18
C MET A 84 -11.35 -15.64 5.47
N GLY A 85 -12.38 -15.77 4.63
CA GLY A 85 -13.69 -15.12 4.77
C GLY A 85 -13.71 -13.67 4.26
N GLY A 86 -12.58 -13.20 3.73
CA GLY A 86 -12.42 -11.90 3.10
C GLY A 86 -12.70 -11.92 1.59
N GLY A 87 -12.76 -13.09 0.95
CA GLY A 87 -12.88 -13.23 -0.51
C GLY A 87 -11.54 -13.25 -1.25
N PHE A 88 -10.43 -13.31 -0.51
CA PHE A 88 -9.07 -13.52 -1.01
C PHE A 88 -8.21 -14.16 0.08
N ALA A 89 -7.13 -14.87 -0.27
CA ALA A 89 -6.25 -15.50 0.73
C ALA A 89 -4.75 -15.29 0.54
N THR A 90 -4.28 -15.24 -0.71
CA THR A 90 -2.85 -15.21 -1.00
C THR A 90 -2.27 -13.79 -0.98
N GLN A 91 -3.12 -12.77 -1.16
CA GLN A 91 -2.87 -11.33 -1.10
C GLN A 91 -2.27 -10.83 0.23
N MET A 92 -1.31 -9.91 0.25
CA MET A 92 -0.99 -9.03 1.38
C MET A 92 -0.52 -7.69 0.82
N VAL A 93 -1.37 -6.66 0.89
CA VAL A 93 -1.09 -5.37 0.25
C VAL A 93 -0.72 -4.31 1.28
N PHE A 94 0.36 -3.59 1.01
CA PHE A 94 0.79 -2.45 1.81
C PHE A 94 0.64 -1.18 0.98
N VAL A 95 -0.23 -0.27 1.40
CA VAL A 95 -0.39 1.04 0.76
C VAL A 95 0.28 2.09 1.64
N PHE A 96 1.52 2.42 1.30
CA PHE A 96 2.30 3.45 1.96
C PHE A 96 1.82 4.82 1.53
N ILE A 97 1.73 5.75 2.48
CA ILE A 97 1.25 7.11 2.29
C ILE A 97 2.25 8.06 2.93
N ASN A 98 2.76 9.00 2.16
CA ASN A 98 3.52 10.13 2.65
C ASN A 98 2.66 11.40 2.54
N THR A 99 2.28 11.88 3.71
CA THR A 99 1.46 13.08 3.92
C THR A 99 2.29 14.36 3.98
N GLY A 100 3.63 14.24 4.00
CA GLY A 100 4.57 15.34 3.85
C GLY A 100 5.87 15.18 4.62
N THR A 101 5.97 14.25 5.58
CA THR A 101 7.17 14.17 6.44
C THR A 101 8.17 13.10 6.00
N GLY A 102 7.69 11.99 5.45
CA GLY A 102 8.53 10.82 5.15
C GLY A 102 9.18 10.24 6.40
N LYS A 103 8.39 10.11 7.48
CA LYS A 103 8.82 9.72 8.85
C LYS A 103 9.67 8.46 8.87
N TYR A 104 9.30 7.46 8.08
CA TYR A 104 9.98 6.18 7.99
C TYR A 104 10.59 6.00 6.59
N LYS A 105 11.84 5.55 6.54
CA LYS A 105 12.52 5.19 5.28
C LYS A 105 12.50 3.69 5.06
N ASP A 106 12.62 2.89 6.11
CA ASP A 106 12.55 1.45 5.98
C ASP A 106 11.11 1.01 5.71
N GLY A 107 10.97 0.00 4.84
CA GLY A 107 9.70 -0.67 4.64
C GLY A 107 9.28 -1.49 5.86
N ILE A 108 8.13 -2.14 5.75
CA ILE A 108 7.65 -3.05 6.78
C ILE A 108 8.59 -4.26 6.90
N PRO A 109 8.92 -4.70 8.13
CA PRO A 109 9.77 -5.87 8.36
C PRO A 109 9.36 -7.09 7.54
N GLY A 110 10.33 -7.65 6.82
CA GLY A 110 10.16 -8.75 5.87
C GLY A 110 10.04 -8.34 4.40
N LEU A 111 9.76 -7.07 4.07
CA LEU A 111 9.67 -6.62 2.68
C LEU A 111 11.05 -6.43 2.02
N ASN A 112 12.10 -6.22 2.82
CA ASN A 112 13.47 -5.97 2.36
C ASN A 112 13.61 -4.79 1.38
N VAL A 113 12.88 -3.71 1.67
CA VAL A 113 12.90 -2.48 0.87
C VAL A 113 13.01 -1.26 1.77
N GLN A 114 13.49 -0.17 1.19
CA GLN A 114 13.33 1.18 1.70
C GLN A 114 12.44 1.98 0.76
N LEU A 115 11.96 3.14 1.20
CA LEU A 115 11.12 4.04 0.42
C LEU A 115 11.74 5.44 0.41
N ASN A 116 11.67 6.10 -0.74
CA ASN A 116 12.11 7.49 -0.92
C ASN A 116 11.00 8.33 -1.56
N PRO A 117 10.58 9.46 -0.95
CA PRO A 117 11.15 10.12 0.23
C PRO A 117 10.70 9.52 1.58
N GLY A 118 10.26 8.28 1.63
CA GLY A 118 9.76 7.63 2.85
C GLY A 118 8.26 7.79 3.00
N TRP A 119 7.72 7.32 4.11
CA TRP A 119 6.28 7.25 4.38
C TRP A 119 5.94 7.68 5.80
N ASP A 120 4.69 8.11 5.98
CA ASP A 120 4.15 8.56 7.27
C ASP A 120 3.16 7.56 7.85
N LYS A 121 2.38 6.91 6.99
CA LYS A 121 1.41 5.88 7.32
C LYS A 121 1.46 4.75 6.31
N VAL A 122 1.02 3.57 6.72
CA VAL A 122 0.77 2.45 5.81
C VAL A 122 -0.57 1.81 6.12
N VAL A 123 -1.40 1.60 5.10
CA VAL A 123 -2.63 0.81 5.21
C VAL A 123 -2.33 -0.62 4.80
N VAL A 124 -2.64 -1.58 5.68
CA VAL A 124 -2.39 -3.00 5.43
C VAL A 124 -3.70 -3.71 5.07
N LEU A 125 -3.87 -4.01 3.78
CA LEU A 125 -5.00 -4.79 3.29
C LEU A 125 -4.64 -6.28 3.37
N SER A 126 -4.90 -6.86 4.54
CA SER A 126 -4.62 -8.27 4.83
C SER A 126 -5.88 -9.15 4.71
N PRO A 127 -5.74 -10.41 4.27
CA PRO A 127 -6.80 -11.41 4.37
C PRO A 127 -6.95 -11.93 5.81
N GLN A 128 -5.94 -11.70 6.65
CA GLN A 128 -5.95 -12.06 8.07
C GLN A 128 -6.89 -11.13 8.84
N LYS A 129 -7.47 -11.64 9.92
CA LYS A 129 -8.30 -10.82 10.81
C LYS A 129 -7.46 -9.71 11.44
N LYS A 130 -8.04 -8.51 11.55
CA LYS A 130 -7.38 -7.31 12.12
C LYS A 130 -6.59 -7.59 13.40
N ALA A 131 -7.19 -8.25 14.37
CA ALA A 131 -6.53 -8.57 15.64
C ALA A 131 -5.25 -9.40 15.48
N ARG A 132 -5.19 -10.31 14.49
CA ARG A 132 -3.98 -11.08 14.19
C ARG A 132 -2.91 -10.20 13.55
N VAL A 133 -3.29 -9.34 12.61
CA VAL A 133 -2.36 -8.38 11.98
C VAL A 133 -1.77 -7.45 13.04
N GLU A 134 -2.59 -6.86 13.91
CA GLU A 134 -2.13 -5.96 14.98
C GLU A 134 -1.24 -6.66 16.00
N ALA A 135 -1.51 -7.93 16.31
CA ALA A 135 -0.64 -8.73 17.16
C ALA A 135 0.73 -8.95 16.51
N GLU A 136 0.76 -9.32 15.22
CA GLU A 136 2.03 -9.52 14.51
C GLU A 136 2.79 -8.19 14.32
N VAL A 137 2.09 -7.07 14.10
CA VAL A 137 2.69 -5.73 14.10
C VAL A 137 3.36 -5.45 15.44
N GLY A 138 2.73 -5.80 16.56
CA GLY A 138 3.33 -5.66 17.89
C GLY A 138 4.58 -6.50 18.10
N ASN A 139 4.72 -7.63 17.41
CA ASN A 139 5.87 -8.52 17.53
C ASN A 139 7.01 -8.16 16.58
N SER A 140 6.70 -7.82 15.33
CA SER A 140 7.67 -7.67 14.24
C SER A 140 7.99 -6.20 13.92
N ALA A 141 7.02 -5.29 14.13
CA ALA A 141 7.09 -3.90 13.68
C ALA A 141 6.73 -2.90 14.80
N ALA A 142 7.02 -3.25 16.06
CA ALA A 142 6.65 -2.44 17.23
C ALA A 142 7.04 -0.94 17.13
N PRO A 143 8.23 -0.56 16.62
CA PRO A 143 8.61 0.86 16.49
C PRO A 143 7.75 1.67 15.51
N MET A 144 7.04 1.00 14.61
CA MET A 144 6.19 1.60 13.56
C MET A 144 4.70 1.44 13.85
N LYS A 145 4.32 0.74 14.93
CA LYS A 145 2.94 0.29 15.21
C LYS A 145 1.90 1.41 15.15
N ALA A 146 2.21 2.60 15.62
CA ALA A 146 1.28 3.73 15.65
C ALA A 146 0.89 4.26 14.25
N ASP A 147 1.66 3.88 13.23
CA ASP A 147 1.52 4.37 11.86
C ASP A 147 1.15 3.25 10.87
N ILE A 148 0.97 2.03 11.37
CA ILE A 148 0.45 0.88 10.62
C ILE A 148 -1.05 0.79 10.88
N LEU A 149 -1.84 1.11 9.86
CA LEU A 149 -3.29 1.18 9.91
C LEU A 149 -3.90 -0.10 9.33
N VAL A 150 -4.67 -0.82 10.15
CA VAL A 150 -5.36 -2.04 9.72
C VAL A 150 -6.87 -1.77 9.68
N PRO A 151 -7.52 -1.87 8.50
CA PRO A 151 -8.97 -1.77 8.39
C PRO A 151 -9.67 -2.76 9.31
N THR A 152 -10.82 -2.37 9.86
CA THR A 152 -11.65 -3.28 10.66
C THR A 152 -12.09 -4.50 9.83
N ARG A 153 -12.31 -4.30 8.53
CA ARG A 153 -12.59 -5.35 7.57
C ARG A 153 -11.90 -5.04 6.25
N THR A 154 -11.16 -6.02 5.73
CA THR A 154 -10.66 -6.04 4.35
C THR A 154 -11.52 -7.00 3.54
N LYS A 155 -11.89 -6.61 2.32
CA LYS A 155 -12.73 -7.41 1.42
C LYS A 155 -12.09 -7.50 0.04
N GLY A 156 -11.96 -8.73 -0.46
CA GLY A 156 -11.76 -9.06 -1.87
C GLY A 156 -13.10 -9.24 -2.58
N SER A 157 -13.27 -8.62 -3.74
CA SER A 157 -14.45 -8.75 -4.59
C SER A 157 -14.06 -8.62 -6.06
N GLY A 158 -14.29 -9.66 -6.85
CA GLY A 158 -13.81 -9.72 -8.23
C GLY A 158 -12.29 -9.70 -8.26
N LYS A 159 -11.71 -8.56 -8.64
CA LYS A 159 -10.25 -8.34 -8.70
C LYS A 159 -9.76 -7.27 -7.72
N THR A 160 -10.64 -6.74 -6.87
CA THR A 160 -10.34 -5.60 -6.01
C THR A 160 -10.32 -6.00 -4.55
N ILE A 161 -9.23 -5.65 -3.86
CA ILE A 161 -9.07 -5.75 -2.41
C ILE A 161 -9.25 -4.35 -1.84
N SER A 162 -10.13 -4.20 -0.85
CA SER A 162 -10.46 -2.89 -0.29
C SER A 162 -10.67 -2.92 1.22
N GLY A 163 -10.46 -1.77 1.84
CA GLY A 163 -10.75 -1.52 3.25
C GLY A 163 -10.85 -0.02 3.53
N SER A 164 -11.36 0.32 4.72
CA SER A 164 -11.51 1.70 5.17
C SER A 164 -10.78 1.92 6.48
N VAL A 165 -10.10 3.05 6.60
CA VAL A 165 -9.46 3.55 7.83
C VAL A 165 -10.00 4.93 8.17
N LYS A 166 -9.83 5.40 9.40
CA LYS A 166 -10.25 6.76 9.76
C LYS A 166 -9.32 7.76 9.05
N ALA A 167 -9.89 8.74 8.36
CA ALA A 167 -9.09 9.74 7.66
C ALA A 167 -8.15 10.50 8.62
N ALA A 168 -8.62 10.77 9.83
CA ALA A 168 -7.83 11.41 10.88
C ALA A 168 -6.60 10.60 11.35
N ASP A 169 -6.63 9.26 11.21
CA ASP A 169 -5.48 8.41 11.56
C ASP A 169 -4.41 8.42 10.46
N VAL A 170 -4.80 8.75 9.21
CA VAL A 170 -3.89 8.87 8.07
C VAL A 170 -3.15 10.22 8.12
N GLY A 171 -3.91 11.30 8.23
CA GLY A 171 -3.33 12.64 8.28
C GLY A 171 -4.37 13.69 7.95
N SER A 172 -4.04 14.94 8.26
CA SER A 172 -4.82 16.08 7.80
C SER A 172 -4.44 16.45 6.36
N GLY A 173 -5.40 17.01 5.61
CA GLY A 173 -5.15 17.52 4.27
C GLY A 173 -5.91 16.76 3.18
N ASP A 174 -5.60 17.12 1.94
CA ASP A 174 -6.22 16.56 0.74
C ASP A 174 -5.40 15.37 0.24
N PRO A 175 -5.97 14.16 0.11
CA PRO A 175 -5.29 12.99 -0.43
C PRO A 175 -4.65 13.21 -1.80
N ALA A 176 -5.17 14.15 -2.60
CA ALA A 176 -4.58 14.55 -3.88
C ALA A 176 -3.20 15.21 -3.77
N THR A 177 -2.82 15.67 -2.58
CA THR A 177 -1.53 16.33 -2.34
C THR A 177 -0.45 15.38 -1.81
N TRP A 178 -0.85 14.19 -1.35
CA TRP A 178 0.05 13.18 -0.79
C TRP A 178 0.77 12.40 -1.91
N SER A 179 1.74 11.58 -1.51
CA SER A 179 2.36 10.58 -2.38
C SER A 179 2.17 9.18 -1.82
N TYR A 180 2.13 8.19 -2.70
CA TYR A 180 1.70 6.84 -2.41
C TYR A 180 2.68 5.81 -2.97
N GLN A 181 2.76 4.66 -2.33
CA GLN A 181 3.34 3.48 -2.93
C GLN A 181 2.49 2.27 -2.55
N VAL A 182 2.23 1.39 -3.50
CA VAL A 182 1.68 0.07 -3.25
C VAL A 182 2.83 -0.92 -3.25
N VAL A 183 2.84 -1.82 -2.29
CA VAL A 183 3.69 -3.02 -2.32
C VAL A 183 2.76 -4.22 -2.29
N MET A 184 2.73 -4.94 -3.40
CA MET A 184 2.03 -6.21 -3.49
C MET A 184 2.93 -7.34 -3.01
N GLN A 185 2.46 -8.09 -2.02
CA GLN A 185 3.13 -9.25 -1.47
C GLN A 185 2.12 -10.38 -1.26
N SER A 186 2.62 -11.58 -1.09
CA SER A 186 1.96 -12.79 -0.60
C SER A 186 1.88 -12.92 0.92
N ASN A 187 0.67 -13.20 1.38
CA ASN A 187 0.34 -13.55 2.75
C ASN A 187 0.95 -14.91 3.16
N GLU A 188 1.41 -14.96 4.40
CA GLU A 188 1.91 -16.14 5.10
C GLU A 188 1.32 -16.17 6.52
N GLY A 189 0.51 -17.20 6.81
CA GLY A 189 -0.09 -17.38 8.13
C GLY A 189 0.89 -17.83 9.21
N PHE A 190 2.04 -18.38 8.79
CA PHE A 190 3.13 -18.86 9.64
C PHE A 190 4.44 -18.17 9.24
N PRO A 191 4.57 -16.85 9.46
CA PRO A 191 5.70 -16.09 8.98
C PRO A 191 7.00 -16.52 9.67
N ALA A 192 8.12 -16.31 8.99
CA ALA A 192 9.41 -16.40 9.63
C ALA A 192 9.53 -15.34 10.74
N LYS A 193 10.39 -15.60 11.73
CA LYS A 193 10.58 -14.68 12.85
C LYS A 193 11.04 -13.30 12.34
N GLY A 194 10.28 -12.26 12.69
CA GLY A 194 10.57 -10.87 12.33
C GLY A 194 9.80 -10.38 11.11
N ASP A 195 9.09 -11.23 10.39
CA ASP A 195 8.33 -10.86 9.19
C ASP A 195 6.85 -10.59 9.53
N LEU A 196 6.24 -9.56 8.94
CA LEU A 196 4.83 -9.25 9.14
C LEU A 196 3.91 -10.06 8.21
N LEU A 197 3.57 -11.31 8.59
CA LEU A 197 2.58 -12.18 7.92
C LEU A 197 2.81 -12.31 6.40
N MET A 198 4.07 -12.34 5.98
CA MET A 198 4.44 -12.33 4.56
C MET A 198 5.36 -13.49 4.19
N ARG A 199 5.30 -13.84 2.92
CA ARG A 199 6.03 -14.94 2.31
C ARG A 199 7.34 -14.44 1.72
N ARG A 200 8.46 -14.95 2.22
CA ARG A 200 9.77 -14.73 1.59
C ARG A 200 9.79 -15.29 0.16
N VAL A 201 10.59 -14.64 -0.68
CA VAL A 201 10.91 -15.12 -2.02
C VAL A 201 12.18 -15.96 -1.88
N ASN A 202 12.19 -17.12 -2.52
CA ASN A 202 13.31 -18.06 -2.46
C ASN A 202 14.16 -17.94 -3.73
N GLU A 203 15.33 -18.57 -3.74
CA GLU A 203 16.11 -18.74 -4.97
C GLU A 203 15.30 -19.51 -6.03
N PHE A 204 14.63 -20.58 -5.63
CA PHE A 204 13.77 -21.41 -6.47
C PHE A 204 12.33 -21.42 -5.96
N GLU A 205 11.37 -21.48 -6.89
CA GLU A 205 9.96 -21.56 -6.52
C GLU A 205 9.63 -22.91 -5.87
N GLY A 206 8.59 -22.90 -5.05
CA GLY A 206 8.05 -24.11 -4.44
C GLY A 206 6.54 -24.13 -4.53
N GLN A 207 5.92 -25.15 -3.94
CA GLN A 207 4.45 -25.26 -3.90
C GLN A 207 3.81 -23.98 -3.34
N HIS A 208 4.36 -23.45 -2.25
CA HIS A 208 3.89 -22.24 -1.60
C HIS A 208 4.99 -21.20 -1.45
N ARG A 209 5.95 -21.09 -2.38
CA ARG A 209 7.01 -20.06 -2.30
C ARG A 209 7.27 -19.50 -3.69
N PHE A 210 7.40 -18.19 -3.78
CA PHE A 210 7.89 -17.54 -4.99
C PHE A 210 9.38 -17.89 -5.15
N GLY A 211 9.83 -17.97 -6.39
CA GLY A 211 11.23 -18.21 -6.74
C GLY A 211 11.88 -17.02 -7.44
N GLY A 212 13.17 -17.14 -7.78
CA GLY A 212 13.91 -16.15 -8.57
C GLY A 212 14.53 -15.01 -7.76
N GLY A 213 14.54 -15.13 -6.43
CA GLY A 213 15.18 -14.23 -5.48
C GLY A 213 16.43 -14.86 -4.85
N ASN A 214 16.55 -14.76 -3.54
CA ASN A 214 17.66 -15.33 -2.76
C ASN A 214 17.13 -15.97 -1.46
N ASP A 215 17.77 -17.06 -1.00
CA ASP A 215 17.37 -17.71 0.26
C ASP A 215 17.82 -16.95 1.53
N GLY A 216 18.55 -15.85 1.35
CA GLY A 216 18.91 -14.88 2.37
C GLY A 216 17.82 -13.83 2.61
N MET A 217 18.24 -12.58 2.82
CA MET A 217 17.36 -11.43 3.11
C MET A 217 17.78 -10.16 2.34
N CYS A 218 18.51 -10.31 1.24
CA CYS A 218 19.04 -9.18 0.48
C CYS A 218 18.08 -8.68 -0.60
N ASP A 219 17.31 -9.58 -1.22
CA ASP A 219 16.36 -9.27 -2.28
C ASP A 219 15.02 -8.79 -1.71
N PRO A 220 14.30 -7.93 -2.44
CA PRO A 220 13.00 -7.43 -2.01
C PRO A 220 11.95 -8.54 -2.08
N HIS A 221 11.20 -8.78 -1.01
CA HIS A 221 10.06 -9.69 -1.06
C HIS A 221 8.83 -8.91 -1.55
N VAL A 222 8.84 -8.55 -2.83
CA VAL A 222 7.86 -7.68 -3.47
C VAL A 222 7.58 -8.17 -4.89
N MET A 223 6.31 -8.41 -5.19
CA MET A 223 5.88 -8.98 -6.47
C MET A 223 5.60 -7.86 -7.46
N ASP A 224 5.12 -6.72 -6.98
CA ASP A 224 4.66 -5.60 -7.79
C ASP A 224 4.60 -4.31 -6.94
N ILE A 225 4.84 -3.15 -7.58
CA ILE A 225 4.78 -1.80 -7.02
C ILE A 225 4.18 -0.81 -8.04
N LEU A 226 3.62 0.31 -7.55
CA LEU A 226 3.41 1.46 -8.45
C LEU A 226 4.77 2.00 -8.90
N ALA A 227 4.88 2.29 -10.19
CA ALA A 227 6.09 2.84 -10.77
C ALA A 227 5.85 4.04 -11.70
N GLY A 228 6.94 4.74 -12.03
CA GLY A 228 6.92 5.90 -12.93
C GLY A 228 5.96 6.99 -12.48
N SER A 229 4.97 7.28 -13.33
CA SER A 229 3.97 8.33 -13.11
C SER A 229 2.63 7.81 -12.56
N GLY A 230 2.52 6.49 -12.37
CA GLY A 230 1.29 5.80 -11.98
C GLY A 230 0.17 5.99 -12.99
N LYS A 231 0.48 5.89 -14.29
CA LYS A 231 -0.49 6.07 -15.38
C LYS A 231 -0.75 4.78 -16.18
N GLY A 232 -0.14 3.66 -15.81
CA GLY A 232 -0.26 2.36 -16.48
C GLY A 232 0.53 2.29 -17.78
N GLY A 233 1.63 3.03 -17.86
CA GLY A 233 2.50 3.07 -19.04
C GLY A 233 3.38 1.82 -19.12
N ALA A 234 3.68 1.34 -20.34
CA ALA A 234 4.57 0.18 -20.51
C ALA A 234 6.01 0.46 -20.03
N ASP A 235 6.42 1.73 -19.96
CA ASP A 235 7.67 2.18 -19.38
C ASP A 235 7.73 1.99 -17.85
N GLU A 236 6.57 1.89 -17.18
CA GLU A 236 6.48 1.72 -15.74
C GLU A 236 6.96 0.31 -15.31
N VAL A 237 6.80 -0.71 -16.17
CA VAL A 237 7.40 -2.05 -15.97
C VAL A 237 8.92 -1.95 -15.80
N GLN A 238 9.59 -1.21 -16.68
CA GLN A 238 11.03 -1.03 -16.60
C GLN A 238 11.42 -0.20 -15.37
N ALA A 239 10.63 0.81 -15.02
CA ALA A 239 10.86 1.62 -13.83
C ALA A 239 10.75 0.80 -12.54
N GLN A 240 9.74 -0.08 -12.43
CA GLN A 240 9.61 -1.04 -11.34
C GLN A 240 10.84 -1.92 -11.24
N GLN A 241 11.21 -2.61 -12.34
CA GLN A 241 12.32 -3.54 -12.32
C GLN A 241 13.63 -2.84 -11.97
N THR A 242 13.84 -1.61 -12.44
CA THR A 242 15.01 -0.81 -12.08
C THR A 242 15.05 -0.52 -10.58
N ALA A 243 13.92 -0.14 -9.96
CA ALA A 243 13.86 0.10 -8.52
C ALA A 243 14.11 -1.18 -7.71
N LEU A 244 13.44 -2.28 -8.09
CA LEU A 244 13.51 -3.55 -7.37
C LEU A 244 14.82 -4.32 -7.60
N LYS A 245 15.53 -4.11 -8.71
CA LYS A 245 16.87 -4.69 -8.95
C LYS A 245 18.01 -3.94 -8.22
N ALA A 246 17.75 -2.77 -7.65
CA ALA A 246 18.79 -1.88 -7.12
C ALA A 246 19.33 -2.26 -5.72
N PHE A 247 19.23 -3.54 -5.33
CA PHE A 247 19.77 -4.11 -4.08
C PHE A 247 21.16 -4.73 -4.30
N GLU A 248 21.86 -5.01 -3.21
CA GLU A 248 23.14 -5.74 -3.23
C GLU A 248 23.15 -6.78 -2.12
N CYS A 249 23.44 -8.02 -2.49
CA CYS A 249 23.64 -9.13 -1.57
C CYS A 249 25.10 -9.23 -1.12
N GLY A 250 25.30 -9.56 0.14
CA GLY A 250 26.55 -10.12 0.63
C GLY A 250 26.70 -11.60 0.30
N PRO A 251 27.87 -12.18 0.60
CA PRO A 251 28.18 -13.57 0.26
C PRO A 251 27.26 -14.59 0.91
N GLU A 252 26.64 -14.28 2.05
CA GLU A 252 25.73 -15.18 2.79
C GLU A 252 24.26 -14.78 2.61
N GLY A 253 23.94 -13.98 1.58
CA GLY A 253 22.59 -13.50 1.31
C GLY A 253 22.11 -12.38 2.24
N GLU A 254 23.00 -11.80 3.04
CA GLU A 254 22.68 -10.61 3.84
C GLU A 254 22.56 -9.35 2.97
N ALA A 255 21.70 -8.42 3.35
CA ALA A 255 21.57 -7.16 2.63
C ALA A 255 22.78 -6.25 2.87
N LYS A 256 23.58 -5.97 1.83
CA LYS A 256 24.54 -4.85 1.84
C LYS A 256 23.86 -3.54 1.47
N LYS A 257 22.85 -3.63 0.60
CA LYS A 257 22.02 -2.52 0.17
C LYS A 257 20.62 -3.04 -0.15
N LEU A 258 19.59 -2.37 0.35
CA LEU A 258 18.20 -2.68 0.01
C LEU A 258 17.75 -1.92 -1.25
N ALA A 259 16.77 -2.49 -1.95
CA ALA A 259 16.06 -1.77 -3.01
C ALA A 259 15.31 -0.56 -2.41
N VAL A 260 15.28 0.55 -3.14
CA VAL A 260 14.63 1.79 -2.70
C VAL A 260 13.46 2.09 -3.63
N LEU A 261 12.24 1.99 -3.11
CA LEU A 261 11.02 2.18 -3.87
C LEU A 261 10.70 3.69 -3.97
N PRO A 262 10.26 4.17 -5.15
CA PRO A 262 9.74 5.52 -5.28
C PRO A 262 8.38 5.65 -4.59
N MET A 263 8.00 6.88 -4.24
CA MET A 263 6.61 7.24 -3.97
C MET A 263 6.05 7.97 -5.20
N VAL A 264 4.86 7.59 -5.64
CA VAL A 264 4.17 8.16 -6.80
C VAL A 264 3.18 9.23 -6.33
N LYS A 265 3.06 10.31 -7.11
CA LYS A 265 2.13 11.40 -6.86
C LYS A 265 1.35 11.72 -8.13
N GLN A 266 0.10 12.14 -7.98
CA GLN A 266 -0.80 12.44 -9.09
C GLN A 266 -0.38 13.69 -9.87
#